data_AF-A0A515A844-F1
#
_entry.id   AF-A0A515A844-F1
#
_cell.length_a   1.000
_cell.length_b   1.000
_cell.length_c   1.000
_cell.angle_alpha   90.00
_cell.angle_beta   90.00
_cell.angle_gamma   90.00
#
_symmetry.space_group_name_H-M   'P 1'
#
loop_
_entity.id
_entity.type
_entity.pdbx_description
1 polymer ?
#
loop_
_entity_poly.entity_id
_entity_poly.type
_entity_poly.pdbx_seq_one_letter_code
_entity_poly.pdbx_strand_id
1 'polypeptide(L)'
;MATSSFPKSPDQLFGSLFQDVQLGHVFADSKTFVDCVPKLAPADLVAFYEAEKTKPGFDLSVFVHTYFVVPEKVANDYVSDTSISTAEHINRLWDRLTRQADPPVEGSSRVPLPHPYVVPGGRFREIFYWDSYFTMLGLNESGRIDLIRDMLDNFAYLIDQLGFIPNGNRTYFLSRSQPPYFALMVNLLAELEGKDALVKYQPQLLNEYDFWMNGRHELTAERPIQKRVVRLGDKLIVNRYWDDTPTPRPEAYRQEIELTEEAAPLGVVPEELYTHIRAACESGWDFSSRWFNDQQSMTTIKATNIVPVDLNCLLYRLETTLHDAALQTGEHKLAYDEYDWLIKDREKAIQQLFWNEETGFFHDYDAVANQQTEALTLAGVFPLFFKLATPEQAARVHDRLKADFLQAGGWVTTLNQTGQQWDWPNGWAPLQWIVYKALLNYGFTETANEGRDRWLALNDKVFRATGKMMEKYNVVDAAITTGGGEYPNQDGFGWTNGVYLAMRANR
;
A
#
# COMPACT_ATOMS: atom_id res chain seq x y z
N MET A 1 2.91 11.13 28.07
CA MET A 1 2.13 10.85 26.85
C MET A 1 1.15 11.99 26.65
N ALA A 2 1.49 12.97 25.80
CA ALA A 2 0.49 13.92 25.36
C ALA A 2 -0.48 13.11 24.47
N THR A 3 -1.74 12.99 24.87
CA THR A 3 -2.81 12.51 24.00
C THR A 3 -3.04 13.57 22.93
N SER A 4 -2.16 13.61 21.94
CA SER A 4 -2.43 14.28 20.67
C SER A 4 -3.58 13.52 20.04
N SER A 5 -4.81 14.01 20.20
CA SER A 5 -5.94 13.48 19.44
C SER A 5 -5.61 13.66 17.97
N PHE A 6 -5.60 12.57 17.19
CA PHE A 6 -5.42 12.65 15.74
C PHE A 6 -6.34 13.72 15.14
N PRO A 7 -5.89 14.46 14.12
CA PRO A 7 -6.76 15.38 13.42
C PRO A 7 -7.97 14.60 12.86
N LYS A 8 -9.15 15.17 13.04
CA LYS A 8 -10.42 14.53 12.68
C LYS A 8 -10.52 14.30 11.18
N SER A 9 -11.09 13.16 10.79
CA SER A 9 -11.41 12.85 9.39
C SER A 9 -12.64 13.66 8.90
N PRO A 10 -12.84 13.81 7.58
CA PRO A 10 -13.95 14.61 7.04
C PRO A 10 -15.34 14.16 7.48
N ASP A 11 -15.57 12.85 7.66
CA ASP A 11 -16.81 12.30 8.21
C ASP A 11 -17.05 12.75 9.67
N GLN A 12 -15.98 12.86 10.46
CA GLN A 12 -16.04 13.36 11.84
C GLN A 12 -16.16 14.88 11.92
N LEU A 13 -15.59 15.61 10.95
CA LEU A 13 -15.63 17.07 10.90
C LEU A 13 -16.99 17.59 10.43
N PHE A 14 -17.57 16.96 9.41
CA PHE A 14 -18.75 17.48 8.73
C PHE A 14 -20.03 16.68 9.00
N GLY A 15 -19.95 15.48 9.59
CA GLY A 15 -21.13 14.73 10.07
C GLY A 15 -22.20 14.51 8.99
N SER A 16 -23.42 15.00 9.23
CA SER A 16 -24.55 14.93 8.29
C SER A 16 -24.22 15.55 6.93
N LEU A 17 -23.52 16.70 6.90
CA LEU A 17 -23.11 17.33 5.65
C LEU A 17 -22.24 16.38 4.81
N PHE A 18 -21.33 15.63 5.44
CA PHE A 18 -20.52 14.65 4.72
C PHE A 18 -21.37 13.53 4.12
N GLN A 19 -22.30 12.97 4.89
CA GLN A 19 -23.18 11.89 4.43
C GLN A 19 -24.06 12.36 3.27
N ASP A 20 -24.68 13.54 3.42
CA ASP A 20 -25.56 14.13 2.41
C ASP A 20 -24.80 14.39 1.11
N VAL A 21 -23.53 14.83 1.19
CA VAL A 21 -22.71 15.07 -0.01
C VAL A 21 -22.31 13.77 -0.71
N GLN A 22 -21.91 12.74 0.04
CA GLN A 22 -21.50 11.46 -0.54
C GLN A 22 -22.68 10.71 -1.17
N LEU A 23 -23.81 10.63 -0.47
CA LEU A 23 -25.01 9.94 -0.93
C LEU A 23 -25.83 10.78 -1.92
N GLY A 24 -25.69 12.10 -1.91
CA GLY A 24 -26.32 13.02 -2.86
C GLY A 24 -25.65 13.11 -4.23
N HIS A 25 -24.59 12.33 -4.48
CA HIS A 25 -23.84 12.30 -5.75
C HIS A 25 -23.36 13.70 -6.21
N VAL A 26 -22.97 14.58 -5.28
CA VAL A 26 -22.44 15.91 -5.62
C VAL A 26 -21.20 15.81 -6.52
N PHE A 27 -20.38 14.78 -6.29
CA PHE A 27 -19.26 14.42 -7.15
C PHE A 27 -19.40 12.98 -7.66
N ALA A 28 -18.87 12.72 -8.85
CA ALA A 28 -18.84 11.38 -9.44
C ALA A 28 -18.01 10.39 -8.59
N ASP A 29 -16.93 10.90 -7.99
CA ASP A 29 -15.97 10.16 -7.20
C ASP A 29 -16.00 10.62 -5.73
N SER A 30 -16.28 9.69 -4.81
CA SER A 30 -16.36 9.91 -3.35
C SER A 30 -15.08 10.47 -2.73
N LYS A 31 -13.90 10.23 -3.33
CA LYS A 31 -12.65 10.83 -2.84
C LYS A 31 -12.58 12.33 -3.08
N THR A 32 -13.34 12.86 -4.04
CA THR A 32 -13.31 14.30 -4.37
C THR A 32 -13.70 15.15 -3.17
N PHE A 33 -14.76 14.77 -2.45
CA PHE A 33 -15.25 15.58 -1.33
C PHE A 33 -14.36 15.52 -0.10
N VAL A 34 -13.82 14.34 0.23
CA VAL A 34 -12.89 14.21 1.38
C VAL A 34 -11.57 14.94 1.17
N ASP A 35 -11.25 15.32 -0.07
CA ASP A 35 -10.09 16.12 -0.43
C ASP A 35 -10.39 17.62 -0.52
N CYS A 36 -11.66 18.02 -0.46
CA CYS A 36 -12.05 19.42 -0.45
C CYS A 36 -11.57 20.14 0.81
N VAL A 37 -11.21 21.42 0.65
CA VAL A 37 -10.81 22.29 1.77
C VAL A 37 -11.96 23.24 2.09
N PRO A 38 -12.47 23.30 3.33
CA PRO A 38 -13.55 24.21 3.67
C PRO A 38 -13.05 25.67 3.64
N LYS A 39 -13.90 26.59 3.17
CA LYS A 39 -13.60 28.04 3.15
C LYS A 39 -13.94 28.75 4.47
N LEU A 40 -14.57 28.03 5.39
CA LEU A 40 -14.95 28.47 6.74
C LEU A 40 -14.45 27.44 7.76
N ALA A 41 -14.39 27.82 9.04
CA ALA A 41 -14.13 26.87 10.11
C ALA A 41 -15.17 25.73 10.07
N PRO A 42 -14.77 24.44 10.21
CA PRO A 42 -15.69 23.31 10.06
C PRO A 42 -16.97 23.42 10.91
N ALA A 43 -16.86 23.87 12.16
CA ALA A 43 -18.02 24.03 13.05
C ALA A 43 -19.03 25.07 12.54
N ASP A 44 -18.54 26.21 12.05
CA ASP A 44 -19.39 27.27 11.49
C ASP A 44 -20.05 26.80 10.19
N LEU A 45 -19.31 26.05 9.37
CA LEU A 45 -19.82 25.52 8.10
C LEU A 45 -20.93 24.50 8.31
N VAL A 46 -20.78 23.60 9.29
CA VAL A 46 -21.81 22.63 9.66
C VAL A 46 -23.05 23.34 10.22
N ALA A 47 -22.87 24.32 11.13
CA ALA A 47 -23.98 25.09 11.67
C ALA A 47 -24.73 25.86 10.58
N PHE A 48 -24.01 26.43 9.61
CA PHE A 48 -24.59 27.11 8.47
C PHE A 48 -25.35 26.15 7.55
N TYR A 49 -24.78 24.98 7.24
CA TYR A 49 -25.46 23.94 6.48
C TYR A 49 -26.79 23.51 7.13
N GLU A 50 -26.77 23.21 8.43
CA GLU A 50 -27.98 22.79 9.17
C GLU A 50 -29.08 23.86 9.17
N ALA A 51 -28.70 25.15 9.19
CA ALA A 51 -29.64 26.26 9.09
C ALA A 51 -30.21 26.47 7.68
N GLU A 52 -29.45 26.15 6.62
CA GLU A 52 -29.87 26.36 5.24
C GLU A 52 -30.59 25.15 4.63
N LYS A 53 -30.23 23.90 4.99
CA LYS A 53 -30.63 22.68 4.25
C LYS A 53 -32.13 22.43 4.16
N THR A 54 -32.93 23.02 5.05
CA THR A 54 -34.39 22.87 5.09
C THR A 54 -35.14 24.02 4.41
N LYS A 55 -34.44 25.05 3.94
CA LYS A 55 -35.07 26.22 3.30
C LYS A 55 -35.50 25.91 1.86
N PRO A 56 -36.62 26.48 1.39
CA PRO A 56 -37.02 26.36 -0.01
C PRO A 56 -35.94 26.87 -0.96
N GLY A 57 -35.59 26.06 -1.96
CA GLY A 57 -34.58 26.42 -2.97
C GLY A 57 -33.13 26.11 -2.58
N PHE A 58 -32.88 25.45 -1.44
CA PHE A 58 -31.56 24.94 -1.11
C PHE A 58 -31.08 23.91 -2.14
N ASP A 59 -29.84 24.05 -2.60
CA ASP A 59 -29.16 23.11 -3.50
C ASP A 59 -27.82 22.73 -2.89
N LEU A 60 -27.67 21.43 -2.57
CA LEU A 60 -26.48 20.91 -1.90
C LEU A 60 -25.21 21.08 -2.76
N SER A 61 -25.32 20.90 -4.08
CA SER A 61 -24.19 21.03 -4.99
C SER A 61 -23.71 22.48 -5.05
N VAL A 62 -24.63 23.43 -5.17
CA VAL A 62 -24.31 24.88 -5.13
C VAL A 62 -23.68 25.25 -3.79
N PHE A 63 -24.22 24.74 -2.67
CA PHE A 63 -23.65 24.96 -1.34
C PHE A 63 -22.19 24.47 -1.27
N VAL A 64 -21.94 23.22 -1.67
CA VAL A 64 -20.60 22.63 -1.64
C VAL A 64 -19.61 23.42 -2.49
N HIS A 65 -19.95 23.72 -3.75
CA HIS A 65 -19.06 24.49 -4.63
C HIS A 65 -18.83 25.93 -4.15
N THR A 66 -19.78 26.49 -3.40
CA THR A 66 -19.65 27.82 -2.79
C THR A 66 -18.71 27.81 -1.59
N TYR A 67 -18.82 26.83 -0.70
CA TYR A 67 -18.13 26.84 0.61
C TYR A 67 -16.93 25.90 0.72
N PHE A 68 -16.64 25.12 -0.30
CA PHE A 68 -15.43 24.30 -0.37
C PHE A 68 -14.57 24.68 -1.57
N VAL A 69 -13.25 24.55 -1.40
CA VAL A 69 -12.29 24.53 -2.50
C VAL A 69 -12.19 23.08 -2.97
N VAL A 70 -12.71 22.84 -4.17
CA VAL A 70 -12.65 21.53 -4.81
C VAL A 70 -11.24 21.31 -5.36
N PRO A 71 -10.62 20.14 -5.15
CA PRO A 71 -9.30 19.85 -5.67
C PRO A 71 -9.27 19.98 -7.20
N GLU A 72 -8.42 20.85 -7.74
CA GLU A 72 -8.31 21.07 -9.18
C GLU A 72 -8.00 19.77 -9.91
N LYS A 73 -8.69 19.44 -11.01
CA LYS A 73 -8.22 18.33 -11.85
C LYS A 73 -6.82 18.71 -12.35
N VAL A 74 -5.83 17.83 -12.19
CA VAL A 74 -4.50 18.04 -12.77
C VAL A 74 -4.73 18.34 -14.23
N ALA A 75 -4.40 19.56 -14.66
CA ALA A 75 -4.80 20.06 -15.96
C ALA A 75 -4.26 19.12 -17.06
N ASN A 76 -5.12 18.78 -18.04
CA ASN A 76 -4.80 18.01 -19.24
C ASN A 76 -3.79 18.73 -20.17
N ASP A 77 -3.16 19.80 -19.71
CA ASP A 77 -2.31 20.68 -20.51
C ASP A 77 -0.93 20.07 -20.77
N TYR A 78 -0.57 19.01 -20.05
CA TYR A 78 0.66 18.25 -20.33
C TYR A 78 0.39 17.16 -21.37
N VAL A 79 0.79 17.46 -22.61
CA VAL A 79 0.87 16.46 -23.68
C VAL A 79 2.26 15.85 -23.63
N SER A 80 2.34 14.56 -23.31
CA SER A 80 3.60 13.82 -23.36
C SER A 80 4.14 13.76 -24.79
N ASP A 81 5.43 14.00 -24.93
CA ASP A 81 6.14 13.73 -26.18
C ASP A 81 6.36 12.21 -26.30
N THR A 82 5.65 11.55 -27.21
CA THR A 82 5.79 10.11 -27.44
C THR A 82 6.97 9.75 -28.35
N SER A 83 7.70 10.75 -28.86
CA SER A 83 8.89 10.54 -29.69
C SER A 83 10.16 10.28 -28.89
N ILE A 84 10.20 10.71 -27.62
CA ILE A 84 11.31 10.44 -26.70
C ILE A 84 11.22 9.03 -26.10
N SER A 85 12.32 8.56 -25.52
CA SER A 85 12.30 7.27 -24.82
C SER A 85 11.45 7.33 -23.54
N THR A 86 10.84 6.20 -23.16
CA THR A 86 10.06 6.07 -21.92
C THR A 86 10.83 6.53 -20.68
N ALA A 87 12.13 6.22 -20.59
CA ALA A 87 12.95 6.67 -19.46
C ALA A 87 13.20 8.17 -19.46
N GLU A 88 13.37 8.78 -20.63
CA GLU A 88 13.52 10.23 -20.73
C GLU A 88 12.23 10.94 -20.32
N HIS A 89 11.07 10.39 -20.71
CA HIS A 89 9.78 10.85 -20.24
C HIS A 89 9.67 10.75 -18.71
N ILE A 90 10.00 9.60 -18.12
CA ILE A 90 9.97 9.40 -16.66
C ILE A 90 10.86 10.41 -15.93
N ASN A 91 12.10 10.62 -16.40
CA ASN A 91 13.02 11.57 -15.77
C ASN A 91 12.47 13.00 -15.75
N ARG A 92 11.73 13.41 -16.79
CA ARG A 92 11.04 14.71 -16.84
C ARG A 92 9.80 14.76 -15.94
N LEU A 93 9.22 13.61 -15.63
CA LEU A 93 7.98 13.49 -14.88
C LEU A 93 8.19 13.62 -13.36
N TRP A 94 9.40 13.38 -12.85
CA TRP A 94 9.67 13.49 -11.40
C TRP A 94 9.31 14.86 -10.85
N ASP A 95 9.74 15.94 -11.48
CA ASP A 95 9.43 17.31 -11.03
C ASP A 95 7.92 17.62 -11.07
N ARG A 96 7.16 16.93 -11.93
CA ARG A 96 5.69 17.06 -12.01
C ARG A 96 4.97 16.28 -10.92
N LEU A 97 5.53 15.13 -10.53
CA LEU A 97 5.02 14.29 -9.46
C LEU A 97 5.47 14.78 -8.08
N THR A 98 6.51 15.62 -8.01
CA THR A 98 6.91 16.26 -6.76
C THR A 98 5.86 17.27 -6.29
N ARG A 99 5.53 17.22 -5.01
CA ARG A 99 4.84 18.25 -4.25
C ARG A 99 5.83 18.89 -3.30
N GLN A 100 5.65 20.17 -3.04
CA GLN A 100 6.43 20.87 -2.02
C GLN A 100 5.90 20.51 -0.63
N ALA A 101 6.62 20.93 0.41
CA ALA A 101 6.16 20.80 1.80
C ALA A 101 4.73 21.33 1.97
N ASP A 102 3.91 20.63 2.75
CA ASP A 102 2.51 20.97 2.97
C ASP A 102 2.38 21.93 4.17
N PRO A 103 1.80 23.14 4.01
CA PRO A 103 1.44 23.96 5.14
C PRO A 103 0.21 23.40 5.88
N PRO A 104 0.07 23.63 7.19
CA PRO A 104 -1.18 23.31 7.90
C PRO A 104 -2.34 24.18 7.37
N VAL A 105 -3.45 23.53 7.04
CA VAL A 105 -4.69 24.17 6.59
C VAL A 105 -5.84 23.64 7.42
N GLU A 106 -6.53 24.54 8.14
CA GLU A 106 -7.65 24.16 9.01
C GLU A 106 -8.77 23.47 8.22
N GLY A 107 -9.26 22.34 8.75
CA GLY A 107 -10.32 21.56 8.12
C GLY A 107 -9.91 20.81 6.84
N SER A 108 -8.68 20.97 6.36
CA SER A 108 -8.13 20.14 5.29
C SER A 108 -7.90 18.72 5.79
N SER A 109 -8.19 17.75 4.93
CA SER A 109 -7.80 16.37 5.21
C SER A 109 -6.31 16.11 5.01
N ARG A 110 -5.54 17.03 4.40
CA ARG A 110 -4.10 16.86 4.19
C ARG A 110 -3.34 16.98 5.51
N VAL A 111 -2.61 15.93 5.88
CA VAL A 111 -1.67 15.95 7.01
C VAL A 111 -0.37 16.63 6.54
N PRO A 112 0.08 17.72 7.20
CA PRO A 112 1.27 18.47 6.80
C PRO A 112 2.54 17.61 6.77
N LEU A 113 3.44 17.91 5.84
CA LEU A 113 4.75 17.28 5.69
C LEU A 113 5.83 18.36 5.55
N PRO A 114 6.95 18.26 6.29
CA PRO A 114 7.98 19.30 6.33
C PRO A 114 8.84 19.41 5.07
N HIS A 115 8.92 18.36 4.25
CA HIS A 115 9.80 18.30 3.07
C HIS A 115 9.04 18.01 1.78
N PRO A 116 9.61 18.30 0.60
CA PRO A 116 9.09 17.84 -0.68
C PRO A 116 8.90 16.31 -0.73
N TYR A 117 7.95 15.85 -1.54
CA TYR A 117 7.70 14.41 -1.72
C TYR A 117 7.12 14.12 -3.10
N VAL A 118 7.29 12.88 -3.57
CA VAL A 118 6.71 12.43 -4.84
C VAL A 118 5.37 11.75 -4.59
N VAL A 119 4.35 12.12 -5.36
CA VAL A 119 3.04 11.45 -5.36
C VAL A 119 2.95 10.41 -6.47
N PRO A 120 2.06 9.40 -6.37
CA PRO A 120 1.91 8.42 -7.45
C PRO A 120 1.46 9.04 -8.77
N GLY A 121 0.48 9.95 -8.74
CA GLY A 121 -0.06 10.61 -9.92
C GLY A 121 -1.59 10.57 -10.04
N GLY A 122 -2.17 11.47 -10.84
CA GLY A 122 -3.61 11.56 -11.08
C GLY A 122 -4.43 11.94 -9.83
N ARG A 123 -5.37 11.06 -9.45
CA ARG A 123 -6.24 11.13 -8.26
C ARG A 123 -5.45 11.03 -6.95
N PHE A 124 -4.30 10.34 -6.98
CA PHE A 124 -3.43 10.16 -5.83
C PHE A 124 -2.52 11.37 -5.69
N ARG A 125 -2.97 12.30 -4.86
CA ARG A 125 -2.35 13.62 -4.68
C ARG A 125 -1.57 13.71 -3.38
N GLU A 126 -1.54 12.64 -2.61
CA GLU A 126 -0.84 12.48 -1.34
C GLU A 126 0.33 11.51 -1.52
N ILE A 127 1.29 11.59 -0.61
CA ILE A 127 2.30 10.52 -0.52
C ILE A 127 1.58 9.26 -0.06
N PHE A 128 1.91 8.13 -0.68
CA PHE A 128 1.50 6.80 -0.24
C PHE A 128 2.71 6.05 0.27
N TYR A 129 2.53 5.27 1.33
CA TYR A 129 3.64 4.69 2.06
C TYR A 129 4.46 3.72 1.21
N TRP A 130 3.91 2.57 0.83
CA TRP A 130 4.71 1.55 0.14
C TRP A 130 5.08 1.92 -1.31
N ASP A 131 4.22 2.67 -2.02
CA ASP A 131 4.48 3.24 -3.34
C ASP A 131 5.79 4.02 -3.39
N SER A 132 6.09 4.71 -2.29
CA SER A 132 7.27 5.56 -2.17
C SER A 132 8.56 4.76 -2.25
N TYR A 133 8.61 3.52 -1.77
CA TYR A 133 9.83 2.70 -1.86
C TYR A 133 10.14 2.39 -3.32
N PHE A 134 9.14 1.93 -4.07
CA PHE A 134 9.31 1.63 -5.49
C PHE A 134 9.62 2.89 -6.30
N THR A 135 9.03 4.02 -5.92
CA THR A 135 9.36 5.34 -6.51
C THR A 135 10.83 5.72 -6.24
N MET A 136 11.31 5.53 -5.00
CA MET A 136 12.70 5.80 -4.61
C MET A 136 13.71 4.99 -5.42
N LEU A 137 13.37 3.78 -5.85
CA LEU A 137 14.24 3.00 -6.76
C LEU A 137 14.53 3.77 -8.05
N GLY A 138 13.52 4.40 -8.67
CA GLY A 138 13.75 5.21 -9.87
C GLY A 138 14.37 6.57 -9.58
N LEU A 139 14.07 7.17 -8.43
CA LEU A 139 14.75 8.40 -8.01
C LEU A 139 16.25 8.17 -7.86
N ASN A 140 16.65 7.01 -7.33
CA ASN A 140 18.05 6.61 -7.25
C ASN A 140 18.69 6.55 -8.64
N GLU A 141 18.06 5.83 -9.58
CA GLU A 141 18.54 5.76 -10.97
C GLU A 141 18.58 7.13 -11.67
N SER A 142 17.78 8.08 -11.20
CA SER A 142 17.72 9.45 -11.72
C SER A 142 18.69 10.40 -11.01
N GLY A 143 19.47 9.92 -10.03
CA GLY A 143 20.37 10.74 -9.21
C GLY A 143 19.66 11.69 -8.24
N ARG A 144 18.35 11.50 -7.99
CA ARG A 144 17.51 12.34 -7.13
C ARG A 144 17.53 11.89 -5.67
N ILE A 145 18.74 11.73 -5.13
CA ILE A 145 18.96 11.26 -3.75
C ILE A 145 18.48 12.32 -2.74
N ASP A 146 18.45 13.60 -3.13
CA ASP A 146 17.79 14.70 -2.40
C ASP A 146 16.35 14.35 -2.03
N LEU A 147 15.55 13.92 -3.01
CA LEU A 147 14.15 13.56 -2.79
C LEU A 147 13.98 12.28 -1.95
N ILE A 148 14.91 11.32 -2.06
CA ILE A 148 14.88 10.11 -1.22
C ILE A 148 15.04 10.50 0.26
N ARG A 149 15.99 11.38 0.58
CA ARG A 149 16.19 11.90 1.95
C ARG A 149 14.97 12.65 2.44
N ASP A 150 14.44 13.57 1.65
CA ASP A 150 13.26 14.37 1.99
C ASP A 150 12.03 13.48 2.29
N MET A 151 11.80 12.46 1.47
CA MET A 151 10.71 11.51 1.69
C MET A 151 10.91 10.64 2.94
N LEU A 152 12.14 10.19 3.22
CA LEU A 152 12.47 9.48 4.47
C LEU A 152 12.28 10.36 5.71
N ASP A 153 12.68 11.63 5.64
CA ASP A 153 12.48 12.60 6.72
C ASP A 153 10.99 12.90 6.94
N ASN A 154 10.19 12.93 5.87
CA ASN A 154 8.72 13.01 5.97
C ASN A 154 8.11 11.78 6.65
N PHE A 155 8.55 10.56 6.31
CA PHE A 155 8.06 9.35 6.96
C PHE A 155 8.48 9.26 8.43
N ALA A 156 9.72 9.65 8.74
CA ALA A 156 10.19 9.77 10.12
C ALA A 156 9.35 10.79 10.91
N TYR A 157 9.05 11.94 10.31
CA TYR A 157 8.15 12.94 10.89
C TYR A 157 6.75 12.36 11.18
N LEU A 158 6.15 11.62 10.24
CA LEU A 158 4.85 10.98 10.45
C LEU A 158 4.90 9.99 11.62
N ILE A 159 5.94 9.16 11.72
CA ILE A 159 6.13 8.24 12.84
C ILE A 159 6.24 9.01 14.16
N ASP A 160 7.01 10.09 14.21
CA ASP A 160 7.19 10.88 15.44
C ASP A 160 5.90 11.59 15.87
N GLN A 161 5.06 12.03 14.92
CA GLN A 161 3.81 12.73 15.21
C GLN A 161 2.62 11.79 15.47
N LEU A 162 2.58 10.64 14.80
CA LEU A 162 1.40 9.77 14.72
C LEU A 162 1.65 8.39 15.35
N GLY A 163 2.91 8.02 15.58
CA GLY A 163 3.32 6.69 16.05
C GLY A 163 3.48 5.64 14.96
N PHE A 164 3.15 5.97 13.70
CA PHE A 164 3.25 5.08 12.54
C PHE A 164 3.16 5.89 11.24
N ILE A 165 3.39 5.22 10.10
CA ILE A 165 3.19 5.81 8.77
C ILE A 165 1.77 5.45 8.30
N PRO A 166 0.85 6.42 8.12
CA PRO A 166 -0.48 6.15 7.57
C PRO A 166 -0.41 5.72 6.10
N ASN A 167 -1.47 5.09 5.60
CA ASN A 167 -1.60 4.67 4.19
C ASN A 167 -1.17 5.79 3.21
N GLY A 168 -1.64 7.01 3.47
CA GLY A 168 -1.08 8.24 2.91
C GLY A 168 -1.29 9.41 3.87
N ASN A 169 -0.76 10.60 3.54
CA ASN A 169 -0.83 11.76 4.44
C ASN A 169 -2.20 12.47 4.44
N ARG A 170 -3.27 11.72 4.76
CA ARG A 170 -4.65 12.21 4.88
C ARG A 170 -5.28 11.81 6.21
N THR A 171 -6.13 12.66 6.77
CA THR A 171 -6.77 12.41 8.08
C THR A 171 -7.65 11.16 8.07
N TYR A 172 -8.30 10.83 6.96
CA TYR A 172 -9.09 9.61 6.79
C TYR A 172 -8.25 8.33 6.61
N PHE A 173 -6.92 8.44 6.56
CA PHE A 173 -5.98 7.32 6.58
C PHE A 173 -5.34 7.09 7.95
N LEU A 174 -5.61 7.92 8.96
CA LEU A 174 -4.99 7.81 10.29
C LEU A 174 -5.49 6.62 11.14
N SER A 175 -6.34 5.76 10.57
CA SER A 175 -6.79 4.53 11.21
C SER A 175 -6.01 3.28 10.80
N ARG A 176 -5.14 3.40 9.78
CA ARG A 176 -4.38 2.28 9.20
C ARG A 176 -3.07 2.71 8.53
N SER A 177 -2.12 1.78 8.45
CA SER A 177 -0.86 1.96 7.73
C SER A 177 -0.97 1.48 6.27
N GLN A 178 0.15 0.98 5.74
CA GLN A 178 0.32 0.26 4.48
C GLN A 178 1.46 -0.78 4.69
N PRO A 179 1.80 -1.64 3.72
CA PRO A 179 2.92 -2.58 3.89
C PRO A 179 4.22 -1.88 4.37
N PRO A 180 4.92 -2.38 5.40
CA PRO A 180 5.97 -1.61 6.08
C PRO A 180 7.30 -1.63 5.33
N TYR A 181 7.45 -0.71 4.38
CA TYR A 181 8.64 -0.56 3.54
C TYR A 181 9.68 0.44 4.06
N PHE A 182 9.45 1.15 5.17
CA PHE A 182 10.37 2.15 5.71
C PHE A 182 11.74 1.56 6.01
N ALA A 183 11.80 0.35 6.56
CA ALA A 183 13.06 -0.39 6.71
C ALA A 183 13.81 -0.57 5.38
N LEU A 184 13.11 -0.92 4.29
CA LEU A 184 13.74 -1.03 2.97
C LEU A 184 14.19 0.33 2.43
N MET A 185 13.42 1.40 2.66
CA MET A 185 13.80 2.77 2.26
C MET A 185 15.06 3.24 2.99
N VAL A 186 15.14 3.01 4.30
CA VAL A 186 16.31 3.36 5.11
C VAL A 186 17.54 2.58 4.63
N ASN A 187 17.39 1.28 4.36
CA ASN A 187 18.49 0.48 3.81
C ASN A 187 18.92 0.95 2.41
N LEU A 188 17.98 1.35 1.55
CA LEU A 188 18.30 1.94 0.25
C LEU A 188 19.17 3.19 0.45
N LEU A 189 18.81 4.10 1.35
CA LEU A 189 19.64 5.26 1.64
C LEU A 189 21.00 4.86 2.25
N ALA A 190 21.04 3.85 3.10
CA ALA A 190 22.28 3.35 3.70
C ALA A 190 23.25 2.76 2.65
N GLU A 191 22.73 2.13 1.60
CA GLU A 191 23.52 1.66 0.45
C GLU A 191 24.10 2.84 -0.36
N LEU A 192 23.38 3.97 -0.42
CA LEU A 192 23.78 5.16 -1.19
C LEU A 192 24.75 6.08 -0.43
N GLU A 193 24.58 6.22 0.88
CA GLU A 193 25.28 7.25 1.68
C GLU A 193 26.03 6.70 2.89
N GLY A 194 25.91 5.40 3.15
CA GLY A 194 26.55 4.73 4.27
C GLY A 194 25.63 4.48 5.46
N LYS A 195 26.13 3.69 6.41
CA LYS A 195 25.34 3.11 7.51
C LYS A 195 24.85 4.12 8.55
N ASP A 196 25.29 5.38 8.49
CA ASP A 196 24.79 6.43 9.39
C ASP A 196 23.27 6.68 9.20
N ALA A 197 22.73 6.35 8.01
CA ALA A 197 21.28 6.34 7.80
C ALA A 197 20.54 5.38 8.75
N LEU A 198 21.12 4.21 9.05
CA LEU A 198 20.53 3.24 9.99
C LEU A 198 20.42 3.85 11.39
N VAL A 199 21.46 4.56 11.83
CA VAL A 199 21.50 5.22 13.14
C VAL A 199 20.50 6.38 13.19
N LYS A 200 20.47 7.22 12.13
CA LYS A 200 19.58 8.38 12.05
C LYS A 200 18.11 7.98 12.24
N TYR A 201 17.67 6.89 11.62
CA TYR A 201 16.27 6.47 11.60
C TYR A 201 15.94 5.32 12.58
N GLN A 202 16.91 4.84 13.37
CA GLN A 202 16.70 3.76 14.35
C GLN A 202 15.50 4.03 15.30
N PRO A 203 15.32 5.24 15.87
CA PRO A 203 14.19 5.51 16.75
C PRO A 203 12.83 5.33 16.05
N GLN A 204 12.72 5.78 14.79
CA GLN A 204 11.49 5.67 14.02
C GLN A 204 11.22 4.24 13.54
N LEU A 205 12.27 3.48 13.19
CA LEU A 205 12.15 2.04 12.92
C LEU A 205 11.60 1.28 14.15
N LEU A 206 12.07 1.63 15.35
CA LEU A 206 11.58 1.02 16.59
C LEU A 206 10.12 1.38 16.86
N ASN A 207 9.75 2.66 16.71
CA ASN A 207 8.36 3.12 16.87
C ASN A 207 7.41 2.43 15.88
N GLU A 208 7.83 2.27 14.62
CA GLU A 208 7.04 1.53 13.64
C GLU A 208 6.91 0.04 14.03
N TYR A 209 7.97 -0.60 14.50
CA TYR A 209 7.91 -1.97 15.00
C TYR A 209 6.93 -2.10 16.18
N ASP A 210 6.96 -1.16 17.12
CA ASP A 210 6.04 -1.12 18.26
C ASP A 210 4.57 -0.90 17.82
N PHE A 211 4.32 -0.16 16.73
CA PHE A 211 3.00 -0.05 16.12
C PHE A 211 2.50 -1.41 15.61
N TRP A 212 3.32 -2.12 14.83
CA TRP A 212 2.96 -3.44 14.30
C TRP A 212 2.79 -4.49 15.40
N MET A 213 3.58 -4.40 16.46
CA MET A 213 3.55 -5.32 17.60
C MET A 213 2.57 -4.90 18.72
N ASN A 214 1.82 -3.81 18.52
CA ASN A 214 0.89 -3.28 19.50
C ASN A 214 -0.19 -4.32 19.87
N GLY A 215 -0.27 -4.66 21.16
CA GLY A 215 -1.18 -5.67 21.69
C GLY A 215 -0.54 -7.04 21.92
N ARG A 216 0.74 -7.26 21.58
CA ARG A 216 1.40 -8.58 21.74
C ARG A 216 1.35 -9.12 23.18
N HIS A 217 1.40 -8.24 24.17
CA HIS A 217 1.38 -8.61 25.59
C HIS A 217 -0.02 -8.92 26.11
N GLU A 218 -1.07 -8.63 25.33
CA GLU A 218 -2.48 -8.93 25.65
C GLU A 218 -2.92 -10.30 25.10
N LEU A 219 -2.08 -10.96 24.31
CA LEU A 219 -2.40 -12.22 23.65
C LEU A 219 -2.42 -13.39 24.64
N THR A 220 -3.53 -14.12 24.69
CA THR A 220 -3.68 -15.37 25.44
C THR A 220 -4.12 -16.50 24.52
N ALA A 221 -4.24 -17.73 25.04
CA ALA A 221 -4.81 -18.83 24.25
C ALA A 221 -6.28 -18.59 23.90
N GLU A 222 -7.02 -17.90 24.79
CA GLU A 222 -8.43 -17.54 24.64
C GLU A 222 -8.62 -16.26 23.79
N ARG A 223 -7.60 -15.39 23.74
CA ARG A 223 -7.56 -14.20 22.90
C ARG A 223 -6.30 -14.22 22.03
N PRO A 224 -6.24 -15.11 21.03
CA PRO A 224 -5.04 -15.31 20.22
C PRO A 224 -4.85 -14.19 19.19
N ILE A 225 -5.80 -13.27 19.03
CA ILE A 225 -5.70 -12.20 18.03
C ILE A 225 -6.04 -10.85 18.67
N GLN A 226 -5.19 -9.86 18.43
CA GLN A 226 -5.38 -8.49 18.90
C GLN A 226 -4.79 -7.51 17.89
N LYS A 227 -5.61 -6.61 17.32
CA LYS A 227 -5.17 -5.64 16.30
C LYS A 227 -4.35 -6.31 15.17
N ARG A 228 -3.10 -5.89 14.96
CA ARG A 228 -2.14 -6.41 13.96
C ARG A 228 -1.37 -7.65 14.42
N VAL A 229 -1.56 -8.15 15.65
CA VAL A 229 -0.80 -9.30 16.17
C VAL A 229 -1.68 -10.54 16.35
N VAL A 230 -1.11 -11.69 16.00
CA VAL A 230 -1.73 -13.00 16.05
C VAL A 230 -0.77 -13.96 16.75
N ARG A 231 -1.26 -14.66 17.76
CA ARG A 231 -0.60 -15.76 18.44
C ARG A 231 -1.09 -17.08 17.85
N LEU A 232 -0.17 -17.87 17.31
CA LEU A 232 -0.44 -19.23 16.84
C LEU A 232 0.28 -20.23 17.75
N GLY A 233 -0.49 -21.15 18.33
CA GLY A 233 0.00 -22.09 19.33
C GLY A 233 0.60 -21.40 20.57
N ASP A 234 1.56 -22.06 21.20
CA ASP A 234 2.07 -21.61 22.51
C ASP A 234 3.03 -20.42 22.44
N LYS A 235 3.68 -20.18 21.29
CA LYS A 235 4.83 -19.26 21.23
C LYS A 235 4.92 -18.39 19.98
N LEU A 236 4.25 -18.74 18.88
CA LEU A 236 4.46 -18.05 17.62
C LEU A 236 3.65 -16.76 17.59
N ILE A 237 4.32 -15.62 17.40
CA ILE A 237 3.65 -14.33 17.21
C ILE A 237 3.94 -13.84 15.79
N VAL A 238 2.87 -13.66 15.02
CA VAL A 238 2.90 -13.18 13.64
C VAL A 238 1.95 -12.02 13.48
N ASN A 239 1.98 -11.37 12.32
CA ASN A 239 1.21 -10.16 12.09
C ASN A 239 0.18 -10.32 10.97
N ARG A 240 -0.88 -9.54 11.09
CA ARG A 240 -1.94 -9.37 10.09
C ARG A 240 -2.20 -7.88 9.85
N TYR A 241 -2.88 -7.58 8.74
CA TYR A 241 -3.41 -6.23 8.51
C TYR A 241 -4.68 -5.98 9.34
N TRP A 242 -4.85 -4.75 9.81
CA TRP A 242 -5.92 -4.32 10.70
C TRP A 242 -6.13 -2.79 10.64
N ASP A 243 -7.37 -2.35 10.51
CA ASP A 243 -7.75 -0.94 10.70
C ASP A 243 -8.54 -0.80 12.01
N ASP A 244 -8.26 0.24 12.79
CA ASP A 244 -8.87 0.45 14.10
C ASP A 244 -10.31 0.99 14.05
N THR A 245 -10.86 1.24 12.85
CA THR A 245 -12.19 1.84 12.65
C THR A 245 -13.14 0.93 11.86
N PRO A 246 -14.22 0.41 12.48
CA PRO A 246 -15.19 -0.47 11.83
C PRO A 246 -16.33 0.32 11.14
N THR A 247 -16.01 1.35 10.35
CA THR A 247 -17.00 2.20 9.65
C THR A 247 -16.68 2.30 8.15
N PRO A 248 -17.59 2.77 7.28
CA PRO A 248 -17.25 2.95 5.87
C PRO A 248 -16.04 3.89 5.69
N ARG A 249 -15.20 3.63 4.69
CA ARG A 249 -14.08 4.50 4.31
C ARG A 249 -14.60 5.85 3.81
N PRO A 250 -14.15 7.00 4.35
CA PRO A 250 -14.61 8.29 3.89
C PRO A 250 -14.44 8.52 2.38
N GLU A 251 -13.35 8.02 1.81
CA GLU A 251 -12.97 8.12 0.39
C GLU A 251 -13.75 7.17 -0.55
N ALA A 252 -14.49 6.21 0.00
CA ALA A 252 -15.29 5.22 -0.74
C ALA A 252 -16.67 5.00 -0.09
N TYR A 253 -17.16 6.02 0.62
CA TYR A 253 -18.31 5.90 1.53
C TYR A 253 -19.55 5.37 0.82
N ARG A 254 -19.86 5.91 -0.36
CA ARG A 254 -21.04 5.50 -1.14
C ARG A 254 -20.96 4.03 -1.54
N GLN A 255 -19.84 3.63 -2.15
CA GLN A 255 -19.63 2.27 -2.65
C GLN A 255 -19.76 1.23 -1.55
N GLU A 256 -19.33 1.54 -0.33
CA GLU A 256 -19.42 0.62 0.80
C GLU A 256 -20.79 0.54 1.43
N ILE A 257 -21.57 1.62 1.40
CA ILE A 257 -22.99 1.58 1.76
C ILE A 257 -23.75 0.70 0.77
N GLU A 258 -23.54 0.87 -0.54
CA GLU A 258 -24.13 0.03 -1.59
C GLU A 258 -23.74 -1.45 -1.40
N LEU A 259 -22.46 -1.75 -1.17
CA LEU A 259 -21.99 -3.11 -0.89
C LEU A 259 -22.61 -3.72 0.37
N THR A 260 -22.88 -2.91 1.39
CA THR A 260 -23.53 -3.37 2.62
C THR A 260 -24.96 -3.82 2.36
N GLU A 261 -25.69 -3.15 1.48
CA GLU A 261 -27.03 -3.58 1.05
C GLU A 261 -26.98 -4.92 0.30
N GLU A 262 -25.96 -5.15 -0.53
CA GLU A 262 -25.72 -6.42 -1.23
C GLU A 262 -25.31 -7.56 -0.27
N ALA A 263 -24.56 -7.25 0.79
CA ALA A 263 -24.08 -8.23 1.76
C ALA A 263 -25.14 -8.61 2.81
N ALA A 264 -26.15 -7.77 3.05
CA ALA A 264 -27.17 -7.98 4.07
C ALA A 264 -27.95 -9.31 3.93
N PRO A 265 -28.38 -9.76 2.72
CA PRO A 265 -29.02 -11.05 2.52
C PRO A 265 -28.14 -12.26 2.87
N LEU A 266 -26.81 -12.09 2.92
CA LEU A 266 -25.85 -13.12 3.28
C LEU A 266 -25.60 -13.19 4.80
N GLY A 267 -26.23 -12.32 5.59
CA GLY A 267 -26.07 -12.28 7.05
C GLY A 267 -24.75 -11.67 7.52
N VAL A 268 -24.03 -10.96 6.64
CA VAL A 268 -22.77 -10.28 6.97
C VAL A 268 -23.06 -9.06 7.85
N VAL A 269 -22.37 -8.94 8.98
CA VAL A 269 -22.49 -7.79 9.87
C VAL A 269 -21.73 -6.60 9.24
N PRO A 270 -22.34 -5.41 9.10
CA PRO A 270 -21.69 -4.27 8.44
C PRO A 270 -20.34 -3.88 9.05
N GLU A 271 -20.25 -3.84 10.39
CA GLU A 271 -19.00 -3.50 11.09
C GLU A 271 -17.87 -4.50 10.81
N GLU A 272 -18.18 -5.79 10.68
CA GLU A 272 -17.21 -6.83 10.31
C GLU A 272 -16.76 -6.64 8.85
N LEU A 273 -17.70 -6.39 7.93
CA LEU A 273 -17.42 -6.09 6.53
C LEU A 273 -16.46 -4.90 6.39
N TYR A 274 -16.75 -3.78 7.05
CA TYR A 274 -15.91 -2.58 7.00
C TYR A 274 -14.50 -2.83 7.58
N THR A 275 -14.42 -3.62 8.65
CA THR A 275 -13.12 -3.97 9.26
C THR A 275 -12.26 -4.78 8.28
N HIS A 276 -12.85 -5.76 7.60
CA HIS A 276 -12.14 -6.56 6.59
C HIS A 276 -11.75 -5.73 5.35
N ILE A 277 -12.65 -4.87 4.86
CA ILE A 277 -12.38 -3.96 3.74
C ILE A 277 -11.19 -3.05 4.05
N ARG A 278 -11.19 -2.42 5.23
CA ARG A 278 -10.13 -1.50 5.61
C ARG A 278 -8.80 -2.20 5.87
N ALA A 279 -8.82 -3.42 6.42
CA ALA A 279 -7.62 -4.25 6.53
C ALA A 279 -7.04 -4.62 5.15
N ALA A 280 -7.89 -4.94 4.17
CA ALA A 280 -7.41 -5.13 2.79
C ALA A 280 -6.80 -3.84 2.21
N CYS A 281 -7.30 -2.66 2.58
CA CYS A 281 -6.67 -1.38 2.21
C CYS A 281 -5.33 -1.14 2.91
N GLU A 282 -5.17 -1.55 4.17
CA GLU A 282 -3.87 -1.54 4.86
C GLU A 282 -2.87 -2.50 4.21
N SER A 283 -3.36 -3.56 3.56
CA SER A 283 -2.49 -4.48 2.81
C SER A 283 -1.92 -3.88 1.51
N GLY A 284 -2.53 -2.81 1.00
CA GLY A 284 -2.27 -2.27 -0.34
C GLY A 284 -2.89 -3.08 -1.49
N TRP A 285 -3.55 -4.22 -1.20
CA TRP A 285 -4.21 -5.08 -2.17
C TRP A 285 -5.76 -4.95 -2.10
N ASP A 286 -6.27 -3.73 -2.21
CA ASP A 286 -7.70 -3.41 -2.24
C ASP A 286 -8.22 -3.40 -3.70
N PHE A 287 -8.98 -4.37 -4.21
CA PHE A 287 -9.27 -5.67 -3.61
C PHE A 287 -8.74 -6.81 -4.49
N SER A 288 -8.75 -8.01 -3.90
CA SER A 288 -8.19 -9.24 -4.47
C SER A 288 -8.94 -10.45 -3.93
N SER A 289 -9.05 -11.48 -4.76
CA SER A 289 -9.47 -12.84 -4.41
C SER A 289 -8.67 -13.42 -3.24
N ARG A 290 -7.43 -12.94 -3.04
CA ARG A 290 -6.57 -13.23 -1.90
C ARG A 290 -7.29 -13.09 -0.55
N TRP A 291 -8.23 -12.15 -0.46
CA TRP A 291 -8.94 -11.84 0.78
C TRP A 291 -10.34 -12.44 0.87
N PHE A 292 -10.82 -13.13 -0.16
CA PHE A 292 -12.22 -13.58 -0.25
C PHE A 292 -12.33 -15.05 0.14
N ASN A 293 -13.31 -15.37 0.98
CA ASN A 293 -13.49 -16.75 1.42
C ASN A 293 -13.77 -17.73 0.26
N ASP A 294 -14.50 -17.27 -0.76
CA ASP A 294 -14.80 -18.05 -1.97
C ASP A 294 -13.86 -17.74 -3.15
N GLN A 295 -12.85 -16.89 -2.95
CA GLN A 295 -11.94 -16.39 -3.98
C GLN A 295 -12.62 -15.66 -5.16
N GLN A 296 -13.87 -15.22 -5.01
CA GLN A 296 -14.67 -14.62 -6.08
C GLN A 296 -15.35 -13.32 -5.66
N SER A 297 -16.09 -13.35 -4.54
CA SER A 297 -16.97 -12.25 -4.15
C SER A 297 -16.39 -11.42 -3.01
N MET A 298 -16.39 -10.09 -3.21
CA MET A 298 -16.00 -9.12 -2.19
C MET A 298 -16.90 -9.14 -0.96
N THR A 299 -18.15 -9.59 -1.07
CA THR A 299 -19.05 -9.76 0.09
C THR A 299 -18.55 -10.84 1.07
N THR A 300 -17.62 -11.71 0.66
CA THR A 300 -17.01 -12.75 1.51
C THR A 300 -15.62 -12.36 2.00
N ILE A 301 -15.25 -11.08 1.91
CA ILE A 301 -13.95 -10.57 2.34
C ILE A 301 -13.68 -10.86 3.82
N LYS A 302 -12.49 -11.40 4.10
CA LYS A 302 -12.06 -11.85 5.43
C LYS A 302 -10.61 -11.46 5.75
N ALA A 303 -10.14 -10.31 5.26
CA ALA A 303 -8.73 -9.92 5.31
C ALA A 303 -8.11 -9.96 6.72
N THR A 304 -8.86 -9.62 7.77
CA THR A 304 -8.35 -9.69 9.15
C THR A 304 -8.21 -11.13 9.67
N ASN A 305 -8.81 -12.13 9.05
CA ASN A 305 -8.55 -13.53 9.45
C ASN A 305 -7.20 -14.02 8.93
N ILE A 306 -6.68 -13.36 7.89
CA ILE A 306 -5.52 -13.82 7.14
C ILE A 306 -4.25 -13.19 7.70
N VAL A 307 -3.28 -14.04 8.03
CA VAL A 307 -1.89 -13.73 8.33
C VAL A 307 -1.13 -13.73 7.00
N PRO A 308 -0.71 -12.56 6.48
CA PRO A 308 -0.14 -12.46 5.15
C PRO A 308 1.35 -12.80 5.12
N VAL A 309 1.79 -13.56 4.13
CA VAL A 309 3.22 -13.93 3.98
C VAL A 309 4.10 -12.73 3.69
N ASP A 310 3.63 -11.78 2.88
CA ASP A 310 4.34 -10.55 2.51
C ASP A 310 4.56 -9.63 3.72
N LEU A 311 3.53 -9.38 4.53
CA LEU A 311 3.65 -8.59 5.76
C LEU A 311 4.72 -9.16 6.71
N ASN A 312 4.68 -10.47 6.95
CA ASN A 312 5.60 -11.10 7.89
C ASN A 312 7.05 -11.11 7.35
N CYS A 313 7.24 -11.17 6.03
CA CYS A 313 8.55 -10.97 5.42
C CYS A 313 9.04 -9.51 5.51
N LEU A 314 8.15 -8.52 5.41
CA LEU A 314 8.50 -7.11 5.59
C LEU A 314 8.88 -6.82 7.05
N LEU A 315 8.20 -7.43 8.01
CA LEU A 315 8.56 -7.32 9.43
C LEU A 315 9.87 -8.03 9.77
N TYR A 316 10.18 -9.16 9.12
CA TYR A 316 11.52 -9.74 9.16
C TYR A 316 12.59 -8.72 8.71
N ARG A 317 12.30 -7.97 7.63
CA ARG A 317 13.22 -6.92 7.18
C ARG A 317 13.35 -5.78 8.19
N LEU A 318 12.26 -5.40 8.86
CA LEU A 318 12.31 -4.40 9.92
C LEU A 318 13.15 -4.88 11.11
N GLU A 319 12.96 -6.12 11.57
CA GLU A 319 13.73 -6.75 12.65
C GLU A 319 15.22 -6.83 12.32
N THR A 320 15.59 -7.27 11.11
CA THR A 320 16.99 -7.31 10.65
C THR A 320 17.60 -5.91 10.51
N THR A 321 16.81 -4.90 10.14
CA THR A 321 17.28 -3.51 10.06
C THR A 321 17.54 -2.92 11.44
N LEU A 322 16.67 -3.21 12.42
CA LEU A 322 16.86 -2.83 13.82
C LEU A 322 18.10 -3.49 14.42
N HIS A 323 18.32 -4.77 14.12
CA HIS A 323 19.55 -5.48 14.47
C HIS A 323 20.80 -4.77 13.92
N ASP A 324 20.81 -4.44 12.63
CA ASP A 324 21.96 -3.80 11.98
C ASP A 324 22.20 -2.38 12.51
N ALA A 325 21.14 -1.63 12.82
CA ALA A 325 21.24 -0.33 13.48
C ALA A 325 21.85 -0.44 14.89
N ALA A 326 21.41 -1.42 15.69
CA ALA A 326 21.96 -1.68 17.03
C ALA A 326 23.45 -2.07 16.99
N LEU A 327 23.87 -2.83 15.98
CA LEU A 327 25.30 -3.11 15.78
C LEU A 327 26.09 -1.84 15.45
N GLN A 328 25.52 -0.94 14.65
CA GLN A 328 26.16 0.31 14.24
C GLN A 328 26.29 1.30 15.41
N THR A 329 25.34 1.32 16.35
CA THR A 329 25.39 2.15 17.57
C THR A 329 26.22 1.55 18.71
N GLY A 330 26.72 0.31 18.55
CA GLY A 330 27.47 -0.41 19.59
C GLY A 330 26.59 -1.07 20.65
N GLU A 331 25.27 -1.14 20.44
CA GLU A 331 24.28 -1.81 21.29
C GLU A 331 24.28 -3.33 21.05
N HIS A 332 25.45 -3.96 21.08
CA HIS A 332 25.64 -5.38 20.75
C HIS A 332 24.77 -6.33 21.57
N LYS A 333 24.49 -5.98 22.84
CA LYS A 333 23.62 -6.80 23.69
C LYS A 333 22.18 -6.81 23.15
N LEU A 334 21.65 -5.65 22.75
CA LEU A 334 20.31 -5.55 22.17
C LEU A 334 20.24 -6.33 20.85
N ALA A 335 21.27 -6.20 20.00
CA ALA A 335 21.37 -6.96 18.76
C ALA A 335 21.35 -8.48 18.98
N TYR A 336 22.24 -9.00 19.81
CA TYR A 336 22.44 -10.45 19.95
C TYR A 336 21.46 -11.14 20.93
N ASP A 337 21.02 -10.46 21.99
CA ASP A 337 20.15 -11.07 23.00
C ASP A 337 18.65 -10.92 22.64
N GLU A 338 18.27 -9.87 21.91
CA GLU A 338 16.86 -9.58 21.58
C GLU A 338 16.55 -9.74 20.09
N TYR A 339 17.18 -8.96 19.21
CA TYR A 339 16.81 -8.98 17.79
C TYR A 339 17.15 -10.30 17.11
N ASP A 340 18.28 -10.92 17.44
CA ASP A 340 18.68 -12.25 16.95
C ASP A 340 17.60 -13.32 17.21
N TRP A 341 16.92 -13.23 18.36
CA TRP A 341 15.84 -14.13 18.71
C TRP A 341 14.56 -13.84 17.92
N LEU A 342 14.18 -12.56 17.80
CA LEU A 342 13.01 -12.13 17.04
C LEU A 342 13.12 -12.54 15.57
N ILE A 343 14.28 -12.29 14.96
CA ILE A 343 14.61 -12.67 13.57
C ILE A 343 14.44 -14.18 13.40
N LYS A 344 15.07 -15.00 14.25
CA LYS A 344 14.98 -16.47 14.17
C LYS A 344 13.55 -16.99 14.36
N ASP A 345 12.77 -16.39 15.26
CA ASP A 345 11.39 -16.80 15.49
C ASP A 345 10.49 -16.46 14.29
N ARG A 346 10.69 -15.28 13.68
CA ARG A 346 10.01 -14.86 12.44
C ARG A 346 10.36 -15.75 11.24
N GLU A 347 11.65 -16.07 11.05
CA GLU A 347 12.12 -16.99 10.00
C GLU A 347 11.43 -18.35 10.14
N LYS A 348 11.41 -18.88 11.37
CA LYS A 348 10.74 -20.14 11.68
C LYS A 348 9.23 -20.04 11.43
N ALA A 349 8.59 -18.95 11.82
CA ALA A 349 7.16 -18.73 11.57
C ALA A 349 6.84 -18.77 10.07
N ILE A 350 7.64 -18.07 9.27
CA ILE A 350 7.44 -17.99 7.81
C ILE A 350 7.55 -19.38 7.18
N GLN A 351 8.55 -20.16 7.60
CA GLN A 351 8.76 -21.53 7.12
C GLN A 351 7.64 -22.48 7.55
N GLN A 352 7.11 -22.34 8.77
CA GLN A 352 6.08 -23.25 9.30
C GLN A 352 4.67 -22.95 8.80
N LEU A 353 4.33 -21.69 8.59
CA LEU A 353 2.95 -21.28 8.30
C LEU A 353 2.67 -21.17 6.80
N PHE A 354 3.62 -20.66 6.03
CA PHE A 354 3.34 -20.22 4.67
C PHE A 354 3.79 -21.22 3.62
N TRP A 355 4.82 -22.02 3.87
CA TRP A 355 5.27 -23.02 2.91
C TRP A 355 4.25 -24.17 2.79
N ASN A 356 3.82 -24.47 1.57
CA ASN A 356 2.94 -25.60 1.29
C ASN A 356 3.66 -26.64 0.41
N GLU A 357 3.92 -27.81 1.01
CA GLU A 357 4.66 -28.90 0.35
C GLU A 357 3.94 -29.52 -0.85
N GLU A 358 2.60 -29.47 -0.90
CA GLU A 358 1.83 -30.07 -1.98
C GLU A 358 1.87 -29.18 -3.23
N THR A 359 1.58 -27.90 -3.06
CA THR A 359 1.56 -26.92 -4.16
C THR A 359 2.97 -26.48 -4.57
N GLY A 360 3.96 -26.59 -3.69
CA GLY A 360 5.32 -26.12 -3.92
C GLY A 360 5.44 -24.60 -3.94
N PHE A 361 4.61 -23.93 -3.15
CA PHE A 361 4.48 -22.48 -3.15
C PHE A 361 4.22 -21.96 -1.73
N PHE A 362 4.46 -20.67 -1.51
CA PHE A 362 4.09 -20.01 -0.25
C PHE A 362 2.69 -19.41 -0.34
N HIS A 363 1.88 -19.66 0.68
CA HIS A 363 0.50 -19.19 0.83
C HIS A 363 0.37 -18.29 2.04
N ASP A 364 -0.72 -17.53 2.12
CA ASP A 364 -1.10 -16.91 3.39
C ASP A 364 -1.71 -17.96 4.34
N TYR A 365 -1.92 -17.57 5.59
CA TYR A 365 -2.49 -18.45 6.62
C TYR A 365 -3.76 -17.84 7.21
N ASP A 366 -4.88 -18.55 7.17
CA ASP A 366 -6.11 -18.13 7.86
C ASP A 366 -6.03 -18.56 9.33
N ALA A 367 -5.81 -17.61 10.23
CA ALA A 367 -5.66 -17.84 11.65
C ALA A 367 -6.96 -18.25 12.36
N VAL A 368 -8.12 -17.97 11.75
CA VAL A 368 -9.42 -18.36 12.31
C VAL A 368 -9.78 -19.77 11.86
N ALA A 369 -9.55 -20.08 10.58
CA ALA A 369 -9.76 -21.44 10.05
C ALA A 369 -8.61 -22.40 10.40
N ASN A 370 -7.48 -21.89 10.90
CA ASN A 370 -6.28 -22.64 11.26
C ASN A 370 -5.74 -23.49 10.10
N GLN A 371 -5.71 -22.90 8.89
CA GLN A 371 -5.24 -23.54 7.66
C GLN A 371 -4.65 -22.51 6.69
N GLN A 372 -3.83 -22.98 5.75
CA GLN A 372 -3.36 -22.13 4.65
C GLN A 372 -4.53 -21.72 3.74
N THR A 373 -4.44 -20.52 3.19
CA THR A 373 -5.38 -20.07 2.15
C THR A 373 -5.12 -20.84 0.85
N GLU A 374 -6.14 -20.98 0.00
CA GLU A 374 -6.00 -21.69 -1.28
C GLU A 374 -5.43 -20.83 -2.41
N ALA A 375 -5.58 -19.50 -2.31
CA ALA A 375 -5.25 -18.58 -3.39
C ALA A 375 -3.73 -18.50 -3.65
N LEU A 376 -3.31 -18.83 -4.87
CA LEU A 376 -1.94 -18.60 -5.34
C LEU A 376 -1.78 -17.15 -5.80
N THR A 377 -0.90 -16.41 -5.14
CA THR A 377 -0.65 -14.98 -5.40
C THR A 377 0.83 -14.67 -5.42
N LEU A 378 1.24 -13.57 -6.07
CA LEU A 378 2.65 -13.14 -6.05
C LEU A 378 3.19 -12.75 -4.66
N ALA A 379 2.34 -12.64 -3.63
CA ALA A 379 2.82 -12.50 -2.26
C ALA A 379 3.68 -13.70 -1.82
N GLY A 380 3.41 -14.90 -2.34
CA GLY A 380 4.21 -16.11 -2.11
C GLY A 380 5.66 -16.04 -2.60
N VAL A 381 6.06 -14.94 -3.27
CA VAL A 381 7.42 -14.70 -3.74
C VAL A 381 8.24 -13.86 -2.74
N PHE A 382 7.60 -13.20 -1.77
CA PHE A 382 8.28 -12.39 -0.76
C PHE A 382 9.34 -13.18 0.04
N PRO A 383 9.13 -14.46 0.42
CA PRO A 383 10.19 -15.26 1.06
C PRO A 383 11.46 -15.37 0.22
N LEU A 384 11.37 -15.44 -1.12
CA LEU A 384 12.54 -15.45 -2.00
C LEU A 384 13.17 -14.04 -2.10
N PHE A 385 12.35 -13.00 -2.13
CA PHE A 385 12.85 -11.62 -2.15
C PHE A 385 13.73 -11.31 -0.93
N PHE A 386 13.34 -11.80 0.26
CA PHE A 386 14.10 -11.63 1.50
C PHE A 386 15.10 -12.77 1.80
N LYS A 387 15.32 -13.69 0.85
CA LYS A 387 16.27 -14.81 0.97
C LYS A 387 15.96 -15.78 2.13
N LEU A 388 14.69 -15.95 2.44
CA LEU A 388 14.18 -16.81 3.51
C LEU A 388 13.89 -18.24 3.05
N ALA A 389 13.64 -18.44 1.76
CA ALA A 389 13.37 -19.76 1.19
C ALA A 389 14.65 -20.61 1.09
N THR A 390 14.53 -21.93 1.21
CA THR A 390 15.65 -22.83 0.86
C THR A 390 15.84 -22.85 -0.67
N PRO A 391 17.02 -23.25 -1.17
CA PRO A 391 17.23 -23.42 -2.62
C PRO A 391 16.19 -24.32 -3.29
N GLU A 392 15.76 -25.39 -2.62
CA GLU A 392 14.75 -26.33 -3.12
C GLU A 392 13.36 -25.68 -3.19
N GLN A 393 12.97 -24.94 -2.14
CA GLN A 393 11.73 -24.17 -2.14
C GLN A 393 11.73 -23.12 -3.26
N ALA A 394 12.86 -22.41 -3.43
CA ALA A 394 13.01 -21.39 -4.45
C ALA A 394 12.91 -21.97 -5.87
N ALA A 395 13.47 -23.16 -6.12
CA ALA A 395 13.32 -23.87 -7.38
C ALA A 395 11.85 -24.24 -7.68
N ARG A 396 11.11 -24.73 -6.68
CA ARG A 396 9.68 -25.06 -6.84
C ARG A 396 8.82 -23.83 -7.09
N VAL A 397 9.09 -22.73 -6.38
CA VAL A 397 8.43 -21.44 -6.60
C VAL A 397 8.73 -20.91 -8.00
N HIS A 398 9.99 -21.01 -8.46
CA HIS A 398 10.40 -20.63 -9.81
C HIS A 398 9.65 -21.43 -10.89
N ASP A 399 9.55 -22.75 -10.74
CA ASP A 399 8.80 -23.61 -11.66
C ASP A 399 7.32 -23.19 -11.72
N ARG A 400 6.70 -22.93 -10.55
CA ARG A 400 5.30 -22.46 -10.47
C ARG A 400 5.11 -21.09 -11.11
N LEU A 401 6.01 -20.14 -10.85
CA LEU A 401 5.98 -18.82 -11.46
C LEU A 401 6.01 -18.93 -12.98
N LYS A 402 6.94 -19.72 -13.53
CA LYS A 402 7.09 -19.88 -14.98
C LYS A 402 5.88 -20.57 -15.62
N ALA A 403 5.31 -21.58 -14.95
CA ALA A 403 4.18 -22.34 -15.47
C ALA A 403 2.87 -21.54 -15.47
N ASP A 404 2.61 -20.80 -14.38
CA ASP A 404 1.26 -20.27 -14.12
C ASP A 404 1.18 -18.74 -14.17
N PHE A 405 2.23 -18.06 -13.71
CA PHE A 405 2.21 -16.61 -13.50
C PHE A 405 2.82 -15.80 -14.64
N LEU A 406 3.77 -16.37 -15.39
CA LEU A 406 4.46 -15.67 -16.48
C LEU A 406 3.55 -15.52 -17.70
N GLN A 407 3.16 -14.28 -17.99
CA GLN A 407 2.30 -13.92 -19.11
C GLN A 407 3.08 -13.07 -20.14
N ALA A 408 2.45 -12.75 -21.27
CA ALA A 408 3.10 -12.05 -22.37
C ALA A 408 3.69 -10.68 -21.97
N GLY A 409 3.07 -10.02 -21.00
CA GLY A 409 3.41 -8.69 -20.51
C GLY A 409 4.12 -8.64 -19.17
N GLY A 410 4.47 -9.78 -18.57
CA GLY A 410 5.05 -9.85 -17.23
C GLY A 410 4.33 -10.87 -16.35
N TRP A 411 4.37 -10.67 -15.04
CA TRP A 411 3.80 -11.58 -14.05
C TRP A 411 2.39 -11.14 -13.64
N VAL A 412 1.41 -12.05 -13.74
CA VAL A 412 0.04 -11.78 -13.26
C VAL A 412 -0.03 -11.83 -11.74
N THR A 413 -0.92 -11.06 -11.13
CA THR A 413 -0.98 -10.90 -9.66
C THR A 413 -1.47 -12.15 -8.92
N THR A 414 -2.53 -12.76 -9.46
CA THR A 414 -3.13 -14.01 -8.98
C THR A 414 -3.55 -14.85 -10.18
N LEU A 415 -4.02 -16.07 -9.93
CA LEU A 415 -4.57 -16.95 -10.97
C LEU A 415 -6.11 -16.86 -11.10
N ASN A 416 -6.77 -16.04 -10.27
CA ASN A 416 -8.23 -15.96 -10.18
C ASN A 416 -8.79 -14.79 -11.01
N GLN A 417 -9.87 -15.05 -11.75
CA GLN A 417 -10.53 -14.05 -12.61
C GLN A 417 -11.77 -13.48 -11.94
N THR A 418 -11.60 -12.45 -11.11
CA THR A 418 -12.68 -11.89 -10.29
C THR A 418 -13.21 -10.55 -10.79
N GLY A 419 -12.46 -9.89 -11.69
CA GLY A 419 -12.68 -8.49 -12.06
C GLY A 419 -12.11 -7.49 -11.05
N GLN A 420 -11.55 -7.95 -9.93
CA GLN A 420 -10.85 -7.10 -8.98
C GLN A 420 -9.49 -6.66 -9.52
N GLN A 421 -8.98 -5.53 -9.02
CA GLN A 421 -7.78 -4.93 -9.60
C GLN A 421 -6.48 -5.65 -9.23
N TRP A 422 -6.39 -6.25 -8.04
CA TRP A 422 -5.26 -7.06 -7.58
C TRP A 422 -5.46 -8.55 -7.86
N ASP A 423 -5.94 -8.86 -9.06
CA ASP A 423 -6.17 -10.21 -9.56
C ASP A 423 -5.79 -10.32 -11.04
N TRP A 424 -5.88 -11.53 -11.60
CA TRP A 424 -5.82 -11.73 -13.04
C TRP A 424 -6.84 -10.80 -13.75
N PRO A 425 -6.48 -10.15 -14.87
CA PRO A 425 -5.26 -10.29 -15.67
C PRO A 425 -4.17 -9.25 -15.35
N ASN A 426 -4.28 -8.54 -14.23
CA ASN A 426 -3.43 -7.39 -13.95
C ASN A 426 -2.05 -7.81 -13.40
N GLY A 427 -1.03 -7.08 -13.82
CA GLY A 427 0.29 -7.06 -13.22
C GLY A 427 0.63 -5.66 -12.71
N TRP A 428 1.30 -5.59 -11.56
CA TRP A 428 1.60 -4.35 -10.85
C TRP A 428 3.09 -4.14 -10.68
N ALA A 429 3.52 -2.88 -10.89
CA ALA A 429 4.83 -2.30 -10.57
C ALA A 429 5.63 -3.08 -9.50
N PRO A 430 5.18 -2.96 -8.24
CA PRO A 430 5.80 -3.58 -7.09
C PRO A 430 6.07 -5.08 -7.27
N LEU A 431 5.08 -5.84 -7.72
CA LEU A 431 5.15 -7.30 -7.77
C LEU A 431 6.10 -7.77 -8.87
N GLN A 432 6.21 -7.03 -9.98
CA GLN A 432 7.23 -7.32 -10.99
C GLN A 432 8.63 -7.18 -10.42
N TRP A 433 8.87 -6.13 -9.62
CA TRP A 433 10.16 -5.91 -8.96
C TRP A 433 10.47 -6.99 -7.92
N ILE A 434 9.49 -7.35 -7.09
CA ILE A 434 9.63 -8.42 -6.10
C ILE A 434 10.02 -9.73 -6.79
N VAL A 435 9.32 -10.13 -7.85
CA VAL A 435 9.63 -11.36 -8.61
C VAL A 435 11.03 -11.26 -9.24
N TYR A 436 11.37 -10.14 -9.89
CA TYR A 436 12.67 -9.95 -10.52
C TYR A 436 13.82 -10.13 -9.53
N LYS A 437 13.77 -9.44 -8.39
CA LYS A 437 14.82 -9.52 -7.36
C LYS A 437 14.83 -10.89 -6.66
N ALA A 438 13.68 -11.48 -6.40
CA ALA A 438 13.56 -12.83 -5.85
C ALA A 438 14.24 -13.88 -6.74
N LEU A 439 13.98 -13.86 -8.04
CA LEU A 439 14.59 -14.80 -8.98
C LEU A 439 16.10 -14.58 -9.10
N LEU A 440 16.57 -13.33 -9.12
CA LEU A 440 18.00 -13.02 -9.11
C LEU A 440 18.71 -13.48 -7.83
N ASN A 441 18.08 -13.33 -6.67
CA ASN A 441 18.64 -13.74 -5.38
C ASN A 441 18.99 -15.24 -5.32
N TYR A 442 18.31 -16.06 -6.13
CA TYR A 442 18.50 -17.51 -6.21
C TYR A 442 19.13 -17.98 -7.53
N GLY A 443 19.64 -17.05 -8.34
CA GLY A 443 20.39 -17.37 -9.55
C GLY A 443 19.53 -17.71 -10.79
N PHE A 444 18.21 -17.57 -10.73
CA PHE A 444 17.28 -17.79 -11.86
C PHE A 444 17.28 -16.62 -12.86
N THR A 445 18.48 -16.22 -13.29
CA THR A 445 18.74 -14.97 -14.04
C THR A 445 18.04 -14.94 -15.40
N GLU A 446 18.00 -16.06 -16.12
CA GLU A 446 17.32 -16.14 -17.42
C GLU A 446 15.83 -15.83 -17.30
N THR A 447 15.14 -16.48 -16.36
CA THR A 447 13.70 -16.26 -16.13
C THR A 447 13.42 -14.88 -15.54
N ALA A 448 14.30 -14.37 -14.67
CA ALA A 448 14.20 -13.00 -14.15
C ALA A 448 14.25 -11.98 -15.30
N ASN A 449 15.21 -12.13 -16.22
CA ASN A 449 15.38 -11.27 -17.37
C ASN A 449 14.22 -11.40 -18.37
N GLU A 450 13.69 -12.61 -18.58
CA GLU A 450 12.52 -12.83 -19.42
C GLU A 450 11.29 -12.05 -18.89
N GLY A 451 10.96 -12.19 -17.61
CA GLY A 451 9.86 -11.46 -16.99
C GLY A 451 10.05 -9.93 -17.04
N ARG A 452 11.28 -9.47 -16.74
CA ARG A 452 11.68 -8.07 -16.86
C ARG A 452 11.47 -7.53 -18.27
N ASP A 453 11.97 -8.24 -19.28
CA ASP A 453 11.94 -7.76 -20.66
C ASP A 453 10.52 -7.73 -21.23
N ARG A 454 9.66 -8.67 -20.85
CA ARG A 454 8.22 -8.64 -21.16
C ARG A 454 7.53 -7.42 -20.53
N TRP A 455 7.80 -7.14 -19.25
CA TRP A 455 7.26 -5.98 -18.54
C TRP A 455 7.69 -4.65 -19.16
N LEU A 456 9.00 -4.48 -19.41
CA LEU A 456 9.55 -3.26 -20.02
C LEU A 456 8.99 -3.04 -21.44
N ALA A 457 8.85 -4.11 -22.23
CA ALA A 457 8.28 -4.03 -23.57
C ALA A 457 6.80 -3.61 -23.53
N LEU A 458 6.02 -4.11 -22.57
CA LEU A 458 4.63 -3.70 -22.37
C LEU A 458 4.53 -2.21 -21.99
N ASN A 459 5.36 -1.76 -21.04
CA ASN A 459 5.40 -0.36 -20.64
C ASN A 459 5.77 0.54 -21.81
N ASP A 460 6.81 0.20 -22.57
CA ASP A 460 7.22 0.95 -23.76
C ASP A 460 6.10 1.02 -24.80
N LYS A 461 5.38 -0.08 -25.03
CA LYS A 461 4.26 -0.14 -25.97
C LYS A 461 3.13 0.80 -25.54
N VAL A 462 2.72 0.73 -24.28
CA VAL A 462 1.62 1.56 -23.74
C VAL A 462 2.03 3.03 -23.73
N PHE A 463 3.26 3.36 -23.32
CA PHE A 463 3.77 4.71 -23.37
C PHE A 463 3.77 5.28 -24.79
N ARG A 464 4.26 4.54 -25.79
CA ARG A 464 4.22 4.99 -27.20
C ARG A 464 2.79 5.21 -27.71
N ALA A 465 1.84 4.38 -27.28
CA ALA A 465 0.45 4.45 -27.72
C ALA A 465 -0.33 5.59 -27.04
N THR A 466 -0.03 5.90 -25.78
CA THR A 466 -0.87 6.75 -24.93
C THR A 466 -0.18 8.01 -24.42
N GLY A 467 1.15 8.05 -24.44
CA GLY A 467 1.99 9.05 -23.79
C GLY A 467 2.06 8.90 -22.27
N LYS A 468 1.57 7.81 -21.68
CA LYS A 468 1.41 7.69 -20.23
C LYS A 468 1.97 6.38 -19.69
N MET A 469 2.45 6.43 -18.45
CA MET A 469 2.70 5.23 -17.66
C MET A 469 1.49 5.00 -16.75
N MET A 470 1.05 3.75 -16.67
CA MET A 470 -0.15 3.38 -15.94
C MET A 470 0.16 2.89 -14.53
N GLU A 471 -0.85 2.93 -13.66
CA GLU A 471 -0.84 2.34 -12.32
C GLU A 471 -0.57 0.83 -12.38
N LYS A 472 -1.28 0.13 -13.27
CA LYS A 472 -1.27 -1.32 -13.48
C LYS A 472 -1.47 -1.64 -14.96
N TYR A 473 -1.12 -2.85 -15.35
CA TYR A 473 -1.18 -3.27 -16.75
C TYR A 473 -1.85 -4.64 -16.88
N ASN A 474 -2.62 -4.83 -17.94
CA ASN A 474 -3.03 -6.18 -18.35
C ASN A 474 -1.80 -6.90 -18.91
N VAL A 475 -1.30 -7.90 -18.19
CA VAL A 475 -0.09 -8.65 -18.58
C VAL A 475 -0.40 -9.87 -19.44
N VAL A 476 -1.67 -10.24 -19.57
CA VAL A 476 -2.13 -11.41 -20.34
C VAL A 476 -2.36 -11.02 -21.79
N ASP A 477 -3.21 -10.03 -22.02
CA ASP A 477 -3.50 -9.51 -23.34
C ASP A 477 -2.70 -8.23 -23.59
N ALA A 478 -1.50 -8.42 -24.13
CA ALA A 478 -0.62 -7.33 -24.49
C ALA A 478 -1.20 -6.39 -25.56
N ALA A 479 -2.30 -6.75 -26.25
CA ALA A 479 -2.96 -5.88 -27.23
C ALA A 479 -3.77 -4.75 -26.57
N ILE A 480 -4.21 -4.94 -25.33
CA ILE A 480 -5.01 -3.97 -24.58
C ILE A 480 -4.09 -2.88 -24.01
N THR A 481 -4.33 -1.63 -24.40
CA THR A 481 -3.55 -0.45 -23.95
C THR A 481 -4.21 0.34 -22.84
N THR A 482 -5.34 -0.13 -22.30
CA THR A 482 -6.13 0.53 -21.25
C THR A 482 -6.64 -0.49 -20.23
N GLY A 483 -6.21 -0.40 -18.97
CA GLY A 483 -6.66 -1.26 -17.87
C GLY A 483 -8.06 -0.90 -17.33
N GLY A 484 -8.67 -1.80 -16.56
CA GLY A 484 -9.93 -1.63 -15.83
C GLY A 484 -9.76 -1.78 -14.30
N GLY A 485 -10.77 -1.34 -13.53
CA GLY A 485 -10.82 -1.35 -12.05
C GLY A 485 -11.92 -0.41 -11.51
N GLU A 486 -12.00 -0.20 -10.18
CA GLU A 486 -13.02 0.64 -9.51
C GLU A 486 -12.97 2.13 -9.96
N TYR A 487 -11.82 2.60 -10.43
CA TYR A 487 -11.61 3.97 -10.91
C TYR A 487 -10.86 3.98 -12.26
N PRO A 488 -11.02 5.05 -13.08
CA PRO A 488 -10.29 5.19 -14.34
C PRO A 488 -8.76 5.15 -14.15
N ASN A 489 -8.03 4.73 -15.18
CA ASN A 489 -6.56 4.69 -15.15
C ASN A 489 -5.97 6.07 -14.80
N GLN A 490 -4.96 6.07 -13.93
CA GLN A 490 -4.33 7.28 -13.40
C GLN A 490 -3.13 7.71 -14.23
N ASP A 491 -2.93 9.02 -14.32
CA ASP A 491 -1.79 9.64 -14.97
C ASP A 491 -0.59 9.66 -14.02
N GLY A 492 0.47 8.94 -14.35
CA GLY A 492 1.60 8.79 -13.44
C GLY A 492 2.57 7.76 -14.02
N PHE A 493 3.02 6.73 -13.32
CA PHE A 493 2.68 6.36 -11.95
C PHE A 493 3.97 6.08 -11.17
N GLY A 494 4.12 6.68 -9.99
CA GLY A 494 5.37 6.71 -9.21
C GLY A 494 6.10 5.36 -9.15
N TRP A 495 5.43 4.29 -8.73
CA TRP A 495 6.05 2.96 -8.66
C TRP A 495 6.41 2.34 -10.02
N THR A 496 5.70 2.69 -11.09
CA THR A 496 5.82 2.08 -12.42
C THR A 496 7.03 2.69 -13.06
N ASN A 497 7.11 4.02 -12.96
CA ASN A 497 8.25 4.83 -13.31
C ASN A 497 9.50 4.34 -12.57
N GLY A 498 9.36 4.15 -11.26
CA GLY A 498 10.41 3.70 -10.36
C GLY A 498 11.00 2.34 -10.76
N VAL A 499 10.13 1.34 -10.84
CA VAL A 499 10.50 -0.04 -11.20
C VAL A 499 11.00 -0.13 -12.64
N TYR A 500 10.39 0.62 -13.59
CA TYR A 500 10.85 0.65 -14.97
C TYR A 500 12.30 1.11 -15.06
N LEU A 501 12.66 2.22 -14.42
CA LEU A 501 14.04 2.72 -14.42
C LEU A 501 14.99 1.73 -13.75
N ALA A 502 14.65 1.21 -12.57
CA ALA A 502 15.47 0.27 -11.83
C ALA A 502 15.70 -1.04 -12.61
N MET A 503 14.69 -1.58 -13.26
CA MET A 503 14.82 -2.76 -14.12
C MET A 503 15.68 -2.48 -15.35
N ARG A 504 15.52 -1.29 -15.97
CA ARG A 504 16.29 -0.91 -17.16
C ARG A 504 17.77 -0.71 -16.87
N ALA A 505 18.13 -0.17 -15.69
CA ALA A 505 19.52 0.02 -15.30
C ALA A 505 20.27 -1.31 -15.12
N ASN A 506 19.55 -2.37 -14.76
CA ASN A 506 20.08 -3.73 -14.59
C ASN A 506 20.00 -4.58 -15.88
N ARG A 507 19.98 -3.96 -17.07
CA ARG A 507 19.93 -4.67 -18.37
C ARG A 507 21.28 -5.17 -18.86
#